data_AF-A0A4R0BLX9-F1
#
_entry.id   AF-A0A4R0BLX9-F1
#
_cell.length_a   1.000
_cell.length_b   1.000
_cell.length_c   1.000
_cell.angle_alpha   90.00
_cell.angle_beta   90.00
_cell.angle_gamma   90.00
#
_symmetry.space_group_name_H-M   'P 1'
#
loop_
_entity.id
_entity.type
_entity.pdbx_description
1 polymer ?
#
loop_
_entity_poly.entity_id
_entity_poly.type
_entity_poly.pdbx_seq_one_letter_code
_entity_poly.pdbx_strand_id
1 'polypeptide(L)'
;MFAGIAFAEAEPDKRRSPATSVPSAEPTDVSRAFEKPDRLSDATVAASQFNWLVMADPVNRVMMLGDAAIPTKQQIYRHAEAAVATFLAAFLHPDKR
;
A
#
# COMPACT_ATOMS: atom_id res chain seq x y z
N MET A 1 -13.44 2.85 3.72
CA MET A 1 -14.23 1.72 3.16
C MET A 1 -13.23 0.68 2.68
N PHE A 2 -13.09 -0.43 3.41
CA PHE A 2 -12.18 -1.53 3.10
C PHE A 2 -12.99 -2.68 2.47
N ALA A 3 -12.53 -3.25 1.36
CA ALA A 3 -13.15 -4.43 0.75
C ALA A 3 -12.44 -5.70 1.24
N GLY A 4 -13.16 -6.55 1.98
CA GLY A 4 -12.68 -7.84 2.49
C GLY A 4 -12.80 -8.95 1.42
N ILE A 5 -11.78 -9.80 1.35
CA ILE A 5 -11.74 -11.00 0.50
C ILE A 5 -12.28 -12.18 1.34
N ALA A 6 -13.34 -12.83 0.88
CA ALA A 6 -13.89 -14.05 1.47
C ALA A 6 -13.15 -15.28 0.91
N PHE A 7 -12.57 -16.10 1.78
CA PHE A 7 -12.00 -17.40 1.42
C PHE A 7 -13.05 -18.49 1.60
N ALA A 8 -13.29 -19.26 0.53
CA ALA A 8 -14.16 -20.43 0.54
C ALA A 8 -13.47 -21.59 1.30
N GLU A 9 -14.23 -22.22 2.18
CA GLU A 9 -13.83 -23.32 3.06
C GLU A 9 -13.73 -24.63 2.26
N ALA A 10 -12.55 -25.26 2.22
CA ALA A 10 -12.31 -26.54 1.54
C ALA A 10 -12.23 -27.70 2.54
N GLU A 11 -12.88 -28.82 2.20
CA GLU A 11 -13.03 -30.05 2.99
C GLU A 11 -11.69 -30.68 3.45
N PRO A 12 -11.62 -31.29 4.66
CA PRO A 12 -10.34 -31.75 5.24
C PRO A 12 -9.85 -33.10 4.69
N ASP A 13 -8.64 -33.10 4.14
CA ASP A 13 -7.86 -34.29 3.72
C ASP A 13 -7.38 -35.13 4.93
N LYS A 14 -7.52 -36.46 4.84
CA LYS A 14 -7.27 -37.46 5.90
C LYS A 14 -5.78 -37.78 6.16
N ARG A 15 -4.83 -36.93 5.75
CA ARG A 15 -3.39 -37.10 6.06
C ARG A 15 -2.94 -36.17 7.18
N ARG A 16 -3.38 -36.41 8.42
CA ARG A 16 -2.94 -35.65 9.59
C ARG A 16 -1.70 -36.28 10.23
N SER A 17 -0.53 -35.66 10.04
CA SER A 17 0.66 -35.86 10.88
C SER A 17 0.43 -35.25 12.28
N PRO A 18 1.11 -35.70 13.35
CA PRO A 18 0.75 -35.33 14.72
C PRO A 18 0.92 -33.84 14.96
N ALA A 19 -0.04 -33.25 15.68
CA ALA A 19 -0.09 -31.83 15.99
C ALA A 19 1.15 -31.39 16.77
N THR A 20 1.99 -30.57 16.17
CA THR A 20 2.97 -29.76 16.90
C THR A 20 2.17 -28.79 17.78
N SER A 21 2.32 -28.89 19.10
CA SER A 21 1.72 -27.94 20.04
C SER A 21 2.12 -26.52 19.67
N VAL A 22 1.14 -25.72 19.24
CA VAL A 22 1.33 -24.29 19.00
C VAL A 22 1.36 -23.61 20.38
N PRO A 23 2.43 -22.89 20.75
CA PRO A 23 2.43 -22.15 22.00
C PRO A 23 1.32 -21.11 21.97
N SER A 24 0.54 -21.04 23.05
CA SER A 24 -0.51 -20.04 23.25
C SER A 24 0.10 -18.65 23.10
N ALA A 25 -0.26 -17.94 22.04
CA ALA A 25 0.17 -16.57 21.85
C ALA A 25 -0.47 -15.72 22.96
N GLU A 26 0.33 -15.25 23.91
CA GLU A 26 -0.08 -14.16 24.79
C GLU A 26 -0.42 -12.95 23.92
N PRO A 27 -1.48 -12.18 24.23
CA PRO A 27 -1.83 -11.00 23.46
C PRO A 27 -0.66 -10.01 23.53
N THR A 28 0.09 -9.93 22.43
CA THR A 28 1.20 -8.99 22.27
C THR A 28 0.70 -7.59 22.59
N ASP A 29 1.31 -6.98 23.59
CA ASP A 29 1.03 -5.61 24.00
C ASP A 29 1.27 -4.65 22.82
N VAL A 30 0.19 -4.30 22.11
CA VAL A 30 0.20 -3.37 20.98
C VAL A 30 0.57 -1.93 21.40
N SER A 31 0.72 -1.67 22.70
CA SER A 31 1.12 -0.36 23.25
C SER A 31 2.60 -0.03 23.01
N ARG A 32 3.43 -1.02 22.63
CA ARG A 32 4.85 -0.79 22.32
C ARG A 32 5.09 -0.31 20.89
N ALA A 33 4.07 -0.34 20.03
CA ALA A 33 4.17 0.05 18.62
C ALA A 33 4.17 1.58 18.38
N PHE A 34 4.12 2.40 19.44
CA PHE A 34 4.31 3.85 19.36
C PHE A 34 5.80 4.24 19.42
N GLU A 35 6.69 3.40 18.90
CA GLU A 35 8.09 3.78 18.71
C GLU A 35 8.14 4.93 17.70
N LYS A 36 8.91 5.98 18.01
CA LYS A 36 9.09 7.13 17.11
C LYS A 36 9.50 6.59 15.73
N PRO A 37 8.82 6.99 14.64
CA PRO A 37 9.24 6.58 13.31
C PRO A 37 10.69 7.04 13.12
N ASP A 38 11.56 6.08 12.86
CA ASP A 38 12.90 6.41 12.40
C ASP A 38 12.78 7.04 11.01
N ARG A 39 13.71 7.92 10.64
CA ARG A 39 13.61 8.66 9.37
C ARG A 39 13.55 7.76 8.13
N LEU A 40 14.01 6.50 8.25
CA LEU A 40 13.94 5.49 7.21
C LEU A 40 12.50 4.97 7.00
N SER A 41 11.75 4.72 8.08
CA SER A 41 10.33 4.37 7.99
C SER A 41 9.50 5.51 7.38
N ASP A 42 9.77 6.75 7.76
CA ASP A 42 9.12 7.93 7.17
C ASP A 42 9.42 8.07 5.66
N ALA A 43 10.68 7.87 5.26
CA ALA A 43 11.07 7.90 3.85
C ALA A 43 10.40 6.78 3.04
N THR A 44 10.25 5.60 3.61
CA THR A 44 9.60 4.45 2.96
C THR A 44 8.11 4.70 2.76
N VAL A 45 7.44 5.29 3.76
CA VAL A 45 6.04 5.70 3.64
C VAL A 45 5.89 6.79 2.58
N ALA A 46 6.75 7.81 2.58
CA ALA A 46 6.72 8.88 1.59
C ALA A 46 6.92 8.34 0.16
N ALA A 47 7.90 7.45 -0.05
CA ALA A 47 8.14 6.81 -1.34
C ALA A 47 6.92 5.99 -1.82
N SER A 48 6.29 5.26 -0.90
CA SER A 48 5.07 4.49 -1.21
C SER A 48 3.92 5.42 -1.64
N GLN A 49 3.73 6.52 -0.94
CA GLN A 49 2.71 7.52 -1.29
C GLN A 49 3.01 8.20 -2.63
N PHE A 50 4.27 8.50 -2.91
CA PHE A 50 4.67 9.04 -4.21
C PHE A 50 4.37 8.08 -5.36
N ASN A 51 4.69 6.79 -5.19
CA ASN A 51 4.34 5.75 -6.16
C ASN A 51 2.82 5.72 -6.43
N TRP A 52 2.00 5.81 -5.39
CA TRP A 52 0.54 5.91 -5.56
C TRP A 52 0.13 7.14 -6.37
N LEU A 53 0.69 8.33 -6.10
CA LEU A 53 0.37 9.53 -6.86
C LEU A 53 0.69 9.40 -8.36
N VAL A 54 1.75 8.69 -8.70
CA VAL A 54 2.19 8.50 -10.09
C VAL A 54 1.41 7.37 -10.79
N MET A 55 1.03 6.33 -10.08
CA MET A 55 0.56 5.09 -10.70
C MET A 55 -0.96 4.87 -10.59
N ALA A 56 -1.62 5.36 -9.54
CA ALA A 56 -3.00 4.97 -9.22
C ALA A 56 -3.98 5.23 -10.36
N ASP A 57 -4.09 6.49 -10.78
CA ASP A 57 -5.03 6.94 -11.81
C ASP A 57 -4.75 6.31 -13.19
N PRO A 58 -3.52 6.37 -13.76
CA PRO A 58 -3.27 5.79 -15.08
C PRO A 58 -3.46 4.26 -15.11
N VAL A 59 -3.03 3.54 -14.08
CA VAL A 59 -3.23 2.08 -14.00
C VAL A 59 -4.70 1.74 -13.90
N ASN A 60 -5.43 2.37 -12.98
CA ASN A 60 -6.85 2.08 -12.77
C ASN A 60 -7.68 2.38 -14.02
N ARG A 61 -7.40 3.48 -14.73
CA ARG A 61 -8.09 3.80 -15.98
C ARG A 61 -7.88 2.73 -17.05
N VAL A 62 -6.65 2.26 -17.25
CA VAL A 62 -6.37 1.19 -18.22
C VAL A 62 -7.06 -0.11 -17.80
N MET A 63 -7.06 -0.45 -16.50
CA MET A 63 -7.76 -1.64 -16.00
C MET A 63 -9.28 -1.59 -16.24
N MET A 64 -9.90 -0.40 -16.19
CA MET A 64 -11.35 -0.24 -16.36
C MET A 64 -11.79 -0.06 -17.82
N LEU A 65 -10.96 0.58 -18.64
CA LEU A 65 -11.34 1.03 -19.98
C LEU A 65 -10.55 0.33 -21.11
N GLY A 66 -9.56 -0.49 -20.75
CA GLY A 66 -8.68 -1.19 -21.69
C GLY A 66 -7.73 -0.25 -22.44
N ASP A 67 -7.25 -0.71 -23.59
CA ASP A 67 -6.17 -0.07 -24.36
C ASP A 67 -6.48 1.36 -24.81
N ALA A 68 -7.76 1.70 -24.97
CA ALA A 68 -8.19 3.05 -25.33
C ALA A 68 -7.84 4.11 -24.27
N ALA A 69 -7.59 3.70 -23.03
CA ALA A 69 -7.21 4.57 -21.92
C ALA A 69 -5.70 4.65 -21.66
N ILE A 70 -4.87 4.00 -22.50
CA ILE A 70 -3.42 4.12 -22.39
C ILE A 70 -3.04 5.58 -22.63
N PRO A 71 -2.38 6.25 -21.66
CA PRO A 71 -2.08 7.66 -21.78
C PRO A 71 -0.98 7.89 -22.82
N THR A 72 -1.14 8.96 -23.60
CA THR A 72 -0.09 9.48 -24.47
C THR A 72 1.10 9.98 -23.64
N LYS A 73 2.28 10.10 -24.28
CA LYS A 73 3.47 10.66 -23.62
C LYS A 73 3.20 12.02 -22.98
N GLN A 74 2.47 12.91 -23.65
CA GLN A 74 2.15 14.23 -23.12
C GLN A 74 1.25 14.15 -21.87
N GLN A 75 0.29 13.23 -21.84
CA GLN A 75 -0.54 12.99 -20.66
C GLN A 75 0.27 12.41 -19.50
N ILE A 76 1.21 11.50 -19.78
CA ILE A 76 2.15 10.97 -18.78
C ILE A 76 2.97 12.11 -18.17
N TYR A 77 3.55 13.00 -18.98
CA TYR A 77 4.33 14.14 -18.46
C TYR A 77 3.50 15.06 -17.57
N ARG A 78 2.31 15.47 -18.02
CA ARG A 78 1.43 16.32 -17.20
C ARG A 78 1.02 15.65 -15.89
N HIS A 79 0.74 14.36 -15.92
CA HIS A 79 0.38 13.60 -14.72
C HIS A 79 1.56 13.52 -13.75
N ALA A 80 2.77 13.22 -14.25
CA ALA A 80 3.98 13.16 -13.44
C ALA A 80 4.32 14.52 -12.80
N GLU A 81 4.19 15.63 -13.55
CA GLU A 81 4.39 16.98 -13.01
C GLU A 81 3.43 17.28 -11.86
N ALA A 82 2.15 16.95 -12.01
CA ALA A 82 1.15 17.14 -10.96
C ALA A 82 1.43 16.26 -9.72
N ALA A 83 1.84 15.00 -9.92
CA ALA A 83 2.21 14.10 -8.84
C ALA A 83 3.42 14.60 -8.05
N VAL A 84 4.47 15.07 -8.74
CA VAL A 84 5.67 15.66 -8.11
C VAL A 84 5.31 16.93 -7.34
N ALA A 85 4.55 17.85 -7.93
CA ALA A 85 4.13 19.08 -7.27
C ALA A 85 3.35 18.78 -5.97
N THR A 86 2.43 17.82 -6.02
CA THR A 86 1.64 17.38 -4.86
C THR A 86 2.54 16.77 -3.77
N PHE A 87 3.46 15.90 -4.16
CA PHE A 87 4.39 15.26 -3.22
C PHE A 87 5.29 16.29 -2.53
N LEU A 88 5.90 17.20 -3.29
CA LEU A 88 6.74 18.25 -2.71
C LEU A 88 5.94 19.16 -1.77
N ALA A 89 4.71 19.55 -2.15
CA ALA A 89 3.86 20.35 -1.26
C ALA A 89 3.53 19.64 0.07
N ALA A 90 3.40 18.30 0.06
CA ALA A 90 3.09 17.53 1.26
C ALA A 90 4.32 17.25 2.16
N PHE A 91 5.51 17.13 1.58
CA PHE A 91 6.70 16.64 2.30
C PHE A 91 7.84 17.66 2.44
N LEU A 92 7.87 18.74 1.65
CA LEU A 92 8.93 19.76 1.70
C LEU A 92 8.61 20.94 2.64
N HIS A 93 7.55 20.87 3.45
CA HIS A 93 7.28 21.83 4.53
C HIS A 93 7.69 21.25 5.90
N PRO A 94 8.99 21.28 6.26
CA PRO A 94 9.50 20.70 7.50
C PRO A 94 9.02 21.43 8.77
N ASP A 95 8.61 22.71 8.66
CA ASP A 95 8.24 23.56 9.80
C ASP A 95 6.75 23.44 10.23
N LYS A 96 5.95 22.57 9.61
CA LYS A 96 4.51 22.45 9.86
C LYS A 96 4.04 21.09 10.41
N ARG A 97 4.94 20.27 10.93
CA ARG A 97 4.60 18.98 11.57
C ARG A 97 4.91 18.97 13.06
#